data_AF-A0A534DBJ1-F1
#
_entry.id   AF-A0A534DBJ1-F1
#
_cell.length_a   1.000
_cell.length_b   1.000
_cell.length_c   1.000
_cell.angle_alpha   90.00
_cell.angle_beta   90.00
_cell.angle_gamma   90.00
#
_symmetry.space_group_name_H-M   'P 1'
#
loop_
_entity.id
_entity.type
_entity.pdbx_description
1 polymer ?
#
loop_
_entity_poly.entity_id
_entity_poly.type
_entity_poly.pdbx_seq_one_letter_code
_entity_poly.pdbx_strand_id
1 'polypeptide(L)'
;MWPRLRQAAVIAVLLLASILLSQDTATSSGGPVAAPTTQAHRHGGAATDKTVRAAQPQPFAFANVQQLAQERAAHDYRPMPAALPAALANLSYDQYRDIRFRPESALWRGQSLFEVQFFHRGYHVRQRVNIVEVTAAGASPIAYNPQSFTFGPLLRLPKAAANLGFAGFRVHYPLHSPGYKDELIVFLGASYFRVLGRNQHYGASVRA
;
A
#
# COMPACT_ATOMS: atom_id res chain seq x y z
N MET A 1 -33.48 20.86 9.11
CA MET A 1 -33.11 20.62 7.70
C MET A 1 -31.81 19.83 7.66
N TRP A 2 -31.88 18.53 7.37
CA TRP A 2 -30.72 17.63 7.27
C TRP A 2 -30.19 17.66 5.83
N PRO A 3 -28.90 17.98 5.57
CA PRO A 3 -28.37 17.87 4.22
C PRO A 3 -28.23 16.40 3.84
N ARG A 4 -28.72 16.07 2.64
CA ARG A 4 -28.64 14.74 2.02
C ARG A 4 -27.18 14.27 1.95
N LEU A 5 -26.87 13.16 2.65
CA LEU A 5 -25.58 12.48 2.49
C LEU A 5 -25.39 12.09 1.03
N ARG A 6 -24.36 12.67 0.39
CA ARG A 6 -23.85 12.20 -0.89
C ARG A 6 -22.86 11.06 -0.60
N GLN A 7 -23.17 9.89 -1.17
CA GLN A 7 -22.32 8.72 -1.39
C GLN A 7 -21.87 7.94 -0.14
N ALA A 8 -22.38 6.71 -0.02
CA ALA A 8 -21.81 5.69 0.84
C ALA A 8 -20.49 5.20 0.22
N ALA A 9 -19.35 5.61 0.79
CA ALA A 9 -18.07 4.99 0.50
C ALA A 9 -17.96 3.69 1.32
N VAL A 10 -17.77 2.56 0.65
CA VAL A 10 -17.55 1.27 1.30
C VAL A 10 -16.04 1.06 1.45
N ILE A 11 -15.55 0.96 2.68
CA ILE A 11 -14.15 0.62 2.95
C ILE A 11 -13.98 -0.89 2.75
N ALA A 12 -13.29 -1.30 1.69
CA ALA A 12 -12.89 -2.69 1.47
C ALA A 12 -11.36 -2.83 1.64
N VAL A 13 -10.93 -3.75 2.50
CA VAL A 13 -9.49 -4.05 2.71
C VAL A 13 -9.15 -5.28 1.90
N LEU A 14 -8.25 -5.16 0.93
CA LEU A 14 -7.85 -6.28 0.07
C LEU A 14 -6.33 -6.44 0.06
N LEU A 15 -5.86 -7.47 0.77
CA LEU A 15 -4.49 -7.94 0.67
C LEU A 15 -4.25 -8.62 -0.69
N LEU A 16 -4.00 -7.81 -1.72
CA LEU A 16 -3.56 -8.29 -3.01
C LEU A 16 -2.06 -8.62 -2.96
N ALA A 17 -1.66 -9.78 -3.49
CA ALA A 17 -0.29 -10.12 -3.85
C ALA A 17 -0.19 -9.96 -5.37
N SER A 18 0.64 -9.05 -5.86
CA SER A 18 0.81 -8.83 -7.30
C SER A 18 1.88 -9.78 -7.84
N ILE A 19 1.54 -10.61 -8.81
CA ILE A 19 2.49 -11.44 -9.55
C ILE A 19 2.64 -10.84 -10.96
N LEU A 20 3.82 -10.32 -11.29
CA LEU A 20 4.26 -10.24 -12.69
C LEU A 20 5.02 -11.53 -12.98
N LEU A 21 4.48 -12.38 -13.85
CA LEU A 21 5.25 -13.44 -14.50
C LEU A 21 5.96 -12.82 -15.70
N SER A 22 7.28 -12.80 -15.70
CA SER A 22 8.05 -12.82 -16.94
C SER A 22 8.54 -14.26 -17.11
N GLN A 23 7.90 -14.97 -18.02
CA GLN A 23 8.41 -16.22 -18.54
C GLN A 23 9.25 -15.83 -19.75
N ASP A 24 10.57 -16.01 -19.67
CA ASP A 24 11.38 -16.22 -20.87
C ASP A 24 12.19 -17.49 -20.65
N THR A 25 11.75 -18.53 -21.33
CA THR A 25 12.52 -19.75 -21.55
C THR A 25 12.99 -19.72 -22.99
N ALA A 26 14.31 -19.79 -23.21
CA ALA A 26 14.88 -20.31 -24.44
C ALA A 26 16.33 -20.72 -24.20
N THR A 27 16.54 -22.03 -24.17
CA THR A 27 17.84 -22.68 -24.28
C THR A 27 18.28 -22.67 -25.75
N SER A 28 19.52 -22.29 -26.06
CA SER A 28 20.24 -22.91 -27.19
C SER A 28 21.76 -22.83 -27.03
N SER A 29 22.40 -23.82 -27.62
CA SER A 29 23.73 -24.38 -27.38
C SER A 29 24.84 -23.85 -28.30
N GLY A 30 26.04 -23.72 -27.71
CA GLY A 30 27.42 -23.86 -28.24
C GLY A 30 27.76 -23.77 -29.75
N GLY A 31 28.78 -22.97 -30.07
CA GLY A 31 29.72 -23.14 -31.22
C GLY A 31 30.34 -21.83 -31.75
N PRO A 32 31.61 -21.77 -32.23
CA PRO A 32 32.56 -20.75 -31.75
C PRO A 32 33.16 -19.74 -32.79
N VAL A 33 33.78 -18.69 -32.23
CA VAL A 33 34.89 -17.80 -32.70
C VAL A 33 34.74 -16.97 -33.99
N ALA A 34 34.71 -15.63 -33.82
CA ALA A 34 35.42 -14.65 -34.68
C ALA A 34 35.57 -13.29 -33.96
N ALA A 35 36.72 -12.62 -34.20
CA ALA A 35 37.22 -11.41 -33.55
C ALA A 35 36.59 -10.09 -34.10
N PRO A 36 36.86 -8.90 -33.51
CA PRO A 36 35.94 -7.77 -33.49
C PRO A 36 36.07 -6.83 -34.69
N THR A 37 34.94 -6.31 -35.19
CA THR A 37 34.91 -5.14 -36.06
C THR A 37 34.09 -4.04 -35.41
N THR A 38 34.77 -2.93 -35.16
CA THR A 38 34.25 -1.64 -34.70
C THR A 38 33.21 -1.09 -35.68
N GLN A 39 31.98 -0.91 -35.22
CA GLN A 39 31.03 0.02 -35.84
C GLN A 39 30.35 0.86 -34.76
N ALA A 40 30.65 2.16 -34.80
CA ALA A 40 30.05 3.19 -33.98
C ALA A 40 28.58 3.38 -34.37
N HIS A 41 27.66 2.89 -33.55
CA HIS A 41 26.25 3.19 -33.65
C HIS A 41 25.84 4.25 -32.62
N ARG A 42 25.22 5.30 -33.17
CA ARG A 42 24.72 6.51 -32.53
C ARG A 42 23.84 6.17 -31.33
N HIS A 43 24.16 6.74 -30.17
CA HIS A 43 23.31 6.69 -28.98
C HIS A 43 22.10 7.61 -29.17
N GLY A 44 21.10 7.13 -29.91
CA GLY A 44 19.73 7.63 -29.85
C GLY A 44 19.02 6.95 -28.68
N GLY A 45 19.27 7.41 -27.45
CA GLY A 45 18.58 6.94 -26.26
C GLY A 45 17.13 7.40 -26.27
N ALA A 46 16.26 6.67 -26.95
CA ALA A 46 14.82 6.79 -26.79
C ALA A 46 14.48 6.33 -25.36
N ALA A 47 14.28 7.29 -24.47
CA ALA A 47 13.69 7.06 -23.17
C ALA A 47 12.29 6.50 -23.39
N THR A 48 12.12 5.18 -23.25
CA THR A 48 10.80 4.57 -23.11
C THR A 48 10.25 5.00 -21.76
N ASP A 49 9.53 6.11 -21.78
CA ASP A 49 8.69 6.57 -20.69
C ASP A 49 7.63 5.48 -20.43
N LYS A 50 7.89 4.64 -19.42
CA LYS A 50 6.89 3.73 -18.85
C LYS A 50 5.86 4.62 -18.14
N THR A 51 4.97 5.19 -18.93
CA THR A 51 3.73 5.78 -18.45
C THR A 51 3.00 4.71 -17.66
N VAL A 52 2.97 4.87 -16.33
CA VAL A 52 2.18 4.03 -15.42
C VAL A 52 0.73 4.31 -15.76
N ARG A 53 0.13 3.49 -16.61
CA ARG A 53 -1.28 3.58 -16.97
C ARG A 53 -2.09 3.34 -15.69
N ALA A 54 -2.77 4.40 -15.23
CA ALA A 54 -3.72 4.30 -14.14
C ALA A 54 -4.75 3.21 -14.48
N ALA A 55 -4.84 2.20 -13.60
CA ALA A 55 -5.77 1.09 -13.76
C ALA A 55 -7.21 1.63 -13.82
N GLN A 56 -7.98 1.19 -14.81
CA GLN A 56 -9.39 1.57 -14.93
C GLN A 56 -10.21 0.88 -13.84
N PRO A 57 -11.17 1.57 -13.20
CA PRO A 57 -11.99 1.00 -12.15
C PRO A 57 -12.71 -0.28 -12.61
N GLN A 58 -12.61 -1.36 -11.83
CA GLN A 58 -13.33 -2.61 -12.09
C GLN A 58 -14.55 -2.72 -11.15
N PRO A 59 -15.69 -3.29 -11.60
CA PRO A 59 -16.77 -3.66 -10.68
C PRO A 59 -16.25 -4.56 -9.56
N PHE A 60 -16.66 -4.33 -8.32
CA PHE A 60 -16.16 -5.05 -7.16
C PHE A 60 -17.26 -5.42 -6.19
N ALA A 61 -17.25 -6.69 -5.76
CA ALA A 61 -18.16 -7.27 -4.80
C ALA A 61 -17.44 -8.30 -3.90
N PHE A 62 -18.10 -8.72 -2.82
CA PHE A 62 -17.55 -9.72 -1.90
C PHE A 62 -17.19 -11.05 -2.58
N ALA A 63 -17.97 -11.47 -3.59
CA ALA A 63 -17.70 -12.67 -4.37
C ALA A 63 -16.31 -12.65 -5.04
N ASN A 64 -15.81 -11.48 -5.45
CA ASN A 64 -14.46 -11.35 -6.01
C ASN A 64 -13.39 -11.71 -4.97
N VAL A 65 -13.62 -11.40 -3.69
CA VAL A 65 -12.71 -11.74 -2.60
C VAL A 65 -12.72 -13.24 -2.32
N GLN A 66 -13.91 -13.84 -2.30
CA GLN A 66 -14.07 -15.28 -2.11
C GLN A 66 -13.38 -16.07 -3.21
N GLN A 67 -13.59 -15.67 -4.47
CA GLN A 67 -12.95 -16.29 -5.62
C GLN A 67 -11.42 -16.18 -5.52
N LEU A 68 -10.89 -14.98 -5.24
CA LEU A 68 -9.45 -14.79 -5.07
C LEU A 68 -8.87 -15.64 -3.94
N ALA A 69 -9.60 -15.80 -2.83
CA ALA A 69 -9.18 -16.64 -1.72
C ALA A 69 -9.16 -18.12 -2.11
N GLN A 70 -10.18 -18.60 -2.83
CA GLN A 70 -10.25 -19.97 -3.34
C GLN A 70 -9.11 -20.26 -4.32
N GLU A 71 -8.87 -19.36 -5.28
CA GLU A 71 -7.77 -19.48 -6.24
C GLU A 71 -6.41 -19.58 -5.55
N ARG A 72 -6.17 -18.77 -4.52
CA ARG A 72 -4.91 -18.83 -3.75
C ARG A 72 -4.80 -20.09 -2.90
N ALA A 73 -5.90 -20.56 -2.33
CA ALA A 73 -5.91 -21.78 -1.53
C ALA A 73 -5.64 -23.04 -2.38
N ALA A 74 -5.89 -22.98 -3.68
CA ALA A 74 -5.62 -24.06 -4.63
C ALA A 74 -4.13 -24.16 -5.05
N HIS A 75 -3.26 -23.25 -4.60
CA HIS A 75 -1.85 -23.23 -4.97
C HIS A 75 -0.96 -23.23 -3.72
N ASP A 76 0.29 -23.65 -3.88
CA ASP A 76 1.29 -23.56 -2.81
C ASP A 76 1.44 -22.12 -2.29
N TYR A 77 1.61 -22.01 -0.99
CA TYR A 77 1.81 -20.73 -0.33
C TYR A 77 3.02 -19.99 -0.88
N ARG A 78 2.80 -18.76 -1.35
CA ARG A 78 3.85 -17.84 -1.81
C ARG A 78 4.01 -16.69 -0.82
N PRO A 79 5.18 -16.56 -0.14
CA PRO A 79 5.39 -15.47 0.80
C PRO A 79 5.43 -14.13 0.07
N MET A 80 4.78 -13.13 0.66
CA MET A 80 4.85 -11.76 0.15
C MET A 80 6.23 -11.15 0.40
N PRO A 81 6.81 -10.41 -0.57
CA PRO A 81 8.05 -9.69 -0.35
C PRO A 81 7.96 -8.76 0.87
N ALA A 82 8.74 -9.08 1.90
CA ALA A 82 8.90 -8.29 3.11
C ALA A 82 10.24 -7.52 3.12
N ALA A 83 11.01 -7.61 2.03
CA ALA A 83 12.29 -6.92 1.91
C ALA A 83 12.11 -5.41 2.06
N LEU A 84 12.99 -4.80 2.85
CA LEU A 84 13.10 -3.38 3.06
C LEU A 84 14.57 -2.97 2.92
N PRO A 85 14.85 -1.76 2.43
CA PRO A 85 16.18 -1.17 2.57
C PRO A 85 16.64 -1.24 4.02
N ALA A 86 17.94 -1.47 4.26
CA ALA A 86 18.50 -1.61 5.61
C ALA A 86 18.14 -0.41 6.52
N ALA A 87 18.12 0.79 5.95
CA ALA A 87 17.72 2.02 6.64
C ALA A 87 16.28 2.01 7.19
N LEU A 88 15.38 1.19 6.64
CA LEU A 88 14.02 0.99 7.14
C LEU A 88 13.86 -0.31 7.93
N ALA A 89 14.64 -1.34 7.60
CA ALA A 89 14.60 -2.63 8.27
C ALA A 89 15.18 -2.58 9.70
N ASN A 90 16.17 -1.70 9.92
CA ASN A 90 16.97 -1.62 11.15
C ASN A 90 16.65 -0.38 12.01
N LEU A 91 15.47 0.22 11.81
CA LEU A 91 15.02 1.31 12.65
C LEU A 91 14.89 0.87 14.10
N SER A 92 15.27 1.73 15.04
CA SER A 92 14.82 1.61 16.43
C SER A 92 13.31 1.89 16.52
N TYR A 93 12.69 1.51 17.65
CA TYR A 93 11.29 1.85 17.91
C TYR A 93 11.04 3.36 17.84
N ASP A 94 11.90 4.17 18.46
CA ASP A 94 11.77 5.62 18.47
C ASP A 94 11.90 6.22 17.06
N GLN A 95 12.84 5.69 16.26
CA GLN A 95 12.96 6.11 14.86
C GLN A 95 11.72 5.74 14.07
N TYR A 96 11.17 4.53 14.25
CA TYR A 96 9.95 4.13 13.54
C TYR A 96 8.73 5.00 13.93
N ARG A 97 8.56 5.33 15.21
CA ARG A 97 7.51 6.25 15.69
C ARG A 97 7.64 7.66 15.12
N ASP A 98 8.85 8.05 14.72
CA ASP A 98 9.13 9.34 14.11
C ASP A 98 8.79 9.38 12.60
N ILE A 99 8.33 8.27 12.03
CA ILE A 99 7.65 8.24 10.73
C ILE A 99 6.17 8.53 10.94
N ARG A 100 5.68 9.68 10.45
CA ARG A 100 4.29 10.10 10.65
C ARG A 100 3.59 10.29 9.31
N PHE A 101 2.34 9.86 9.24
CA PHE A 101 1.49 10.19 8.10
C PHE A 101 1.08 11.67 8.18
N ARG A 102 1.08 12.36 7.05
CA ARG A 102 0.59 13.73 6.89
C ARG A 102 -0.94 13.75 6.88
N PRO A 103 -1.63 14.26 7.92
CA PRO A 103 -3.09 14.24 7.96
C PRO A 103 -3.74 14.94 6.76
N GLU A 104 -3.08 15.94 6.18
CA GLU A 104 -3.47 16.63 4.96
C GLU A 104 -3.52 15.73 3.71
N SER A 105 -2.81 14.61 3.72
CA SER A 105 -2.80 13.60 2.64
C SER A 105 -3.81 12.47 2.87
N ALA A 106 -4.65 12.55 3.89
CA ALA A 106 -5.59 11.49 4.22
C ALA A 106 -6.60 11.25 3.08
N LEU A 107 -6.88 9.99 2.79
CA LEU A 107 -7.93 9.62 1.86
C LEU A 107 -9.28 10.10 2.43
N TRP A 108 -10.10 10.69 1.55
CA TRP A 108 -11.39 11.32 1.85
C TRP A 108 -11.35 12.53 2.78
N ARG A 109 -10.18 13.16 2.94
CA ARG A 109 -10.07 14.40 3.70
C ARG A 109 -11.03 15.46 3.17
N GLY A 110 -11.87 16.00 4.06
CA GLY A 110 -12.88 17.00 3.72
C GLY A 110 -14.01 16.51 2.82
N GLN A 111 -14.06 15.22 2.48
CA GLN A 111 -15.06 14.63 1.57
C GLN A 111 -16.03 13.68 2.29
N SER A 112 -15.61 13.10 3.41
CA SER A 112 -16.40 12.13 4.19
C SER A 112 -16.29 12.39 5.69
N LEU A 113 -17.19 11.81 6.49
CA LEU A 113 -17.03 11.72 7.94
C LEU A 113 -15.82 10.85 8.31
N PHE A 114 -15.50 9.88 7.45
CA PHE A 114 -14.35 9.00 7.61
C PHE A 114 -13.13 9.55 6.87
N GLU A 115 -11.96 9.47 7.49
CA GLU A 115 -10.67 9.74 6.84
C GLU A 115 -9.75 8.55 7.03
N VAL A 116 -8.99 8.19 5.99
CA VAL A 116 -8.05 7.06 6.08
C VAL A 116 -6.62 7.57 6.00
N GLN A 117 -5.81 7.13 6.97
CA GLN A 117 -4.38 7.35 6.98
C GLN A 117 -3.65 6.02 6.87
N PHE A 118 -2.45 6.03 6.32
CA PHE A 118 -1.69 4.81 6.04
C PHE A 118 -0.47 4.68 6.95
N PHE A 119 -0.08 3.44 7.25
CA PHE A 119 1.17 3.16 7.97
C PHE A 119 2.31 2.90 6.99
N HIS A 120 3.45 3.50 7.28
CA HIS A 120 4.69 3.28 6.54
C HIS A 120 5.28 1.90 6.90
N ARG A 121 5.93 1.24 5.93
CA ARG A 121 6.69 0.01 6.21
C ARG A 121 8.02 0.33 6.89
N GLY A 122 8.39 -0.43 7.89
CA GLY A 122 9.61 -0.20 8.65
C GLY A 122 9.64 -1.05 9.91
N TYR A 123 10.83 -1.15 10.52
CA TYR A 123 11.00 -1.87 11.78
C TYR A 123 10.46 -3.31 11.66
N HIS A 124 9.52 -3.72 12.53
CA HIS A 124 8.88 -5.04 12.51
C HIS A 124 7.66 -5.14 11.56
N VAL A 125 7.11 -4.04 11.06
CA VAL A 125 5.97 -4.04 10.14
C VAL A 125 6.45 -4.00 8.69
N ARG A 126 6.97 -5.14 8.23
CA ARG A 126 7.70 -5.25 6.97
C ARG A 126 6.83 -5.68 5.81
N GLN A 127 5.77 -6.43 6.06
CA GLN A 127 4.88 -6.95 5.03
C GLN A 127 4.16 -5.81 4.34
N ARG A 128 4.17 -5.81 3.00
CA ARG A 128 3.37 -4.89 2.21
C ARG A 128 1.92 -5.33 2.23
N VAL A 129 1.03 -4.39 2.50
CA VAL A 129 -0.40 -4.52 2.25
C VAL A 129 -0.76 -3.72 0.99
N ASN A 130 -1.55 -4.32 0.12
CA ASN A 130 -2.19 -3.59 -0.97
C ASN A 130 -3.52 -3.03 -0.45
N ILE A 131 -3.87 -1.85 -0.92
CA ILE A 131 -5.09 -1.15 -0.51
C ILE A 131 -5.81 -0.72 -1.77
N VAL A 132 -7.11 -0.98 -1.80
CA VAL A 132 -7.99 -0.68 -2.93
C VAL A 132 -9.15 0.14 -2.41
N GLU A 133 -9.39 1.28 -3.03
CA GLU A 133 -10.58 2.07 -2.80
C GLU A 133 -11.70 1.59 -3.71
N VAL A 134 -12.87 1.36 -3.14
CA VAL A 134 -14.07 0.94 -3.86
C VAL A 134 -15.10 2.06 -3.79
N THR A 135 -15.47 2.59 -4.95
CA THR A 135 -16.48 3.64 -5.10
C THR A 135 -17.56 3.19 -6.08
N ALA A 136 -18.59 4.02 -6.28
CA ALA A 136 -19.57 3.80 -7.35
C ALA A 136 -18.94 3.76 -8.75
N ALA A 137 -17.77 4.37 -8.94
CA ALA A 137 -17.03 4.29 -10.20
C ALA A 137 -16.31 2.95 -10.38
N GLY A 138 -16.12 2.18 -9.31
CA GLY A 138 -15.43 0.89 -9.29
C GLY A 138 -14.28 0.84 -8.27
N ALA A 139 -13.45 -0.20 -8.39
CA ALA A 139 -12.30 -0.46 -7.53
C ALA A 139 -10.99 0.05 -8.14
N SER A 140 -10.24 0.84 -7.38
CA SER A 140 -8.95 1.40 -7.80
C SER A 140 -7.87 1.23 -6.72
N PRO A 141 -6.63 0.84 -7.09
CA PRO A 141 -5.56 0.70 -6.11
C PRO A 141 -5.10 2.06 -5.60
N ILE A 142 -4.92 2.17 -4.27
CA ILE A 142 -4.28 3.34 -3.68
C ILE A 142 -2.76 3.22 -3.86
N ALA A 143 -2.18 4.13 -4.63
CA ALA A 143 -0.75 4.18 -4.87
C ALA A 143 0.00 4.68 -3.61
N TYR A 144 1.14 4.07 -3.32
CA TYR A 144 2.05 4.59 -2.29
C TYR A 144 2.66 5.91 -2.76
N ASN A 145 2.53 6.92 -1.90
CA ASN A 145 3.18 8.21 -2.09
C ASN A 145 4.11 8.50 -0.90
N PRO A 146 5.44 8.55 -1.10
CA PRO A 146 6.38 8.86 -0.03
C PRO A 146 6.18 10.28 0.53
N GLN A 147 5.60 11.21 -0.25
CA GLN A 147 5.33 12.57 0.21
C GLN A 147 4.19 12.64 1.23
N SER A 148 3.37 11.60 1.34
CA SER A 148 2.32 11.51 2.36
C SER A 148 2.87 11.21 3.77
N PHE A 149 4.19 11.09 3.91
CA PHE A 149 4.85 10.83 5.19
C PHE A 149 5.84 11.94 5.53
N THR A 150 6.00 12.19 6.82
CA THR A 150 7.10 12.96 7.38
C THR A 150 8.03 12.00 8.11
N PHE A 151 9.31 12.34 8.07
CA PHE A 151 10.36 11.63 8.76
C PHE A 151 10.99 12.64 9.70
N GLY A 152 10.83 12.42 11.01
CA GLY A 152 11.37 13.33 11.99
C GLY A 152 12.90 13.25 12.10
N PRO A 153 13.50 14.07 12.97
CA PRO A 153 14.95 14.29 13.02
C PRO A 153 15.76 13.03 13.37
N LEU A 154 15.12 12.02 13.96
CA LEU A 154 15.77 10.75 14.32
C LEU A 154 16.06 9.87 13.09
N LEU A 155 15.47 10.20 11.94
CA LEU A 155 15.53 9.43 10.71
C LEU A 155 16.33 10.17 9.63
N ARG A 156 17.49 9.61 9.27
CA ARG A 156 18.25 10.03 8.09
C ARG A 156 18.02 9.04 6.98
N LEU A 157 16.83 9.05 6.40
CA LEU A 157 16.55 8.20 5.25
C LEU A 157 17.15 8.80 3.97
N PRO A 158 17.72 7.98 3.07
CA PRO A 158 18.01 8.41 1.71
C PRO A 158 16.74 8.98 1.07
N LYS A 159 16.86 10.04 0.26
CA LYS A 159 15.73 10.62 -0.46
C LYS A 159 14.96 9.54 -1.22
N ALA A 160 13.65 9.49 -0.99
CA ALA A 160 12.64 8.66 -1.68
C ALA A 160 13.05 7.20 -1.91
N ALA A 161 12.81 6.35 -0.90
CA ALA A 161 12.80 4.90 -1.13
C ALA A 161 11.72 4.55 -2.17
N ALA A 162 12.10 3.75 -3.17
CA ALA A 162 11.24 3.22 -4.24
C ALA A 162 9.94 2.59 -3.68
N ASN A 163 8.86 2.60 -4.48
CA ASN A 163 7.51 2.08 -4.21
C ASN A 163 7.43 1.01 -3.08
N LEU A 164 7.42 1.47 -1.82
CA LEU A 164 7.42 0.59 -0.65
C LEU A 164 6.06 -0.05 -0.44
N GLY A 165 4.98 0.64 -0.80
CA GLY A 165 3.64 0.25 -0.37
C GLY A 165 3.40 0.60 1.09
N PHE A 166 2.26 0.16 1.61
CA PHE A 166 1.84 0.43 2.98
C PHE A 166 2.05 -0.80 3.87
N ALA A 167 2.17 -0.59 5.18
CA ALA A 167 2.17 -1.65 6.18
C ALA A 167 0.77 -1.97 6.73
N GLY A 168 -0.14 -1.01 6.59
CA GLY A 168 -1.47 -1.03 7.18
C GLY A 168 -2.17 0.30 6.95
N PHE A 169 -3.33 0.45 7.55
CA PHE A 169 -4.07 1.71 7.55
C PHE A 169 -4.89 1.86 8.83
N ARG A 170 -5.37 3.09 9.04
CA ARG A 170 -6.25 3.45 10.14
C ARG A 170 -7.34 4.37 9.64
N VAL A 171 -8.52 4.21 10.20
CA VAL A 171 -9.70 5.03 9.88
C VAL A 171 -9.93 5.98 11.04
N HIS A 172 -10.22 7.23 10.71
CA HIS A 172 -10.59 8.26 11.66
C HIS A 172 -12.06 8.67 11.48
N TYR A 173 -12.71 9.00 12.58
CA TYR A 173 -14.11 9.42 12.65
C TYR A 173 -14.29 10.39 13.83
N PRO A 174 -15.21 11.37 13.77
CA PRO A 174 -15.50 12.25 14.91
C PRO A 174 -16.22 11.50 16.04
N LEU A 175 -15.46 10.76 16.85
CA LEU A 175 -15.99 9.96 17.95
C LEU A 175 -16.42 10.85 19.11
N HIS A 176 -15.59 11.81 19.47
CA HIS A 176 -15.82 12.67 20.64
C HIS A 176 -16.44 14.02 20.28
N SER A 177 -15.97 14.68 19.22
CA SER A 177 -16.46 16.00 18.82
C SER A 177 -16.51 16.16 17.29
N PRO A 178 -17.40 17.00 16.74
CA PRO A 178 -17.47 17.24 15.29
C PRO A 178 -16.21 17.88 14.70
N GLY A 179 -15.42 18.60 15.51
CA GLY A 179 -14.27 19.37 15.05
C GLY A 179 -12.96 18.58 14.94
N TYR A 180 -12.94 17.32 15.42
CA TYR A 180 -11.75 16.47 15.41
C TYR A 180 -12.12 15.05 15.02
N LYS A 181 -11.31 14.42 14.18
CA LYS A 181 -11.49 13.02 13.78
C LYS A 181 -10.53 12.16 14.56
N ASP A 182 -11.06 11.45 15.55
CA ASP A 182 -10.35 10.50 16.38
C ASP A 182 -10.01 9.23 15.60
N GLU A 183 -8.96 8.52 15.99
CA GLU A 183 -8.68 7.19 15.46
C GLU A 183 -9.80 6.22 15.90
N LEU A 184 -10.46 5.58 14.93
CA LEU A 184 -11.61 4.69 15.15
C LEU A 184 -11.19 3.21 15.09
N ILE A 185 -10.43 2.84 14.05
CA ILE A 185 -10.01 1.46 13.82
C ILE A 185 -8.66 1.42 13.13
N VAL A 186 -7.82 0.48 13.52
CA VAL A 186 -6.45 0.28 13.01
C VAL A 186 -6.29 -1.15 12.52
N PHE A 187 -5.76 -1.29 11.31
CA PHE A 187 -5.31 -2.56 10.72
C PHE A 187 -3.80 -2.49 10.50
N LEU A 188 -3.04 -3.23 11.31
CA LEU A 188 -1.57 -3.21 11.24
C LEU A 188 -0.99 -4.53 11.77
N GLY A 189 -0.33 -5.28 10.88
CA GLY A 189 0.32 -6.56 11.21
C GLY A 189 -0.62 -7.76 11.10
N ALA A 190 -0.20 -8.77 10.34
CA ALA A 190 -0.98 -10.00 10.06
C ALA A 190 -2.47 -9.70 9.79
N SER A 191 -3.39 -10.44 10.43
CA SER A 191 -4.84 -10.20 10.39
C SER A 191 -5.36 -9.44 11.63
N TYR A 192 -4.49 -8.74 12.37
CA TYR A 192 -4.87 -8.02 13.58
C TYR A 192 -5.50 -6.66 13.29
N PHE A 193 -6.52 -6.33 14.09
CA PHE A 193 -7.09 -5.00 14.14
C PHE A 193 -7.53 -4.62 15.55
N ARG A 194 -7.63 -3.31 15.79
CA ARG A 194 -8.15 -2.73 17.03
C ARG A 194 -9.17 -1.66 16.69
N VAL A 195 -10.26 -1.61 17.46
CA VAL A 195 -11.36 -0.66 17.27
C VAL A 195 -11.65 0.08 18.57
N LEU A 196 -12.06 1.33 18.48
CA LEU A 196 -12.45 2.18 19.59
C LEU A 196 -13.91 2.62 19.45
N GLY A 197 -14.66 2.52 20.53
CA GLY A 197 -15.90 3.27 20.73
C GLY A 197 -15.63 4.63 21.38
N ARG A 198 -16.68 5.44 21.47
CA ARG A 198 -16.65 6.70 22.22
C ARG A 198 -16.22 6.44 23.67
N ASN A 199 -15.29 7.25 24.18
CA ASN A 199 -14.74 7.16 25.54
C ASN A 199 -14.02 5.84 25.85
N GLN A 200 -13.50 5.17 24.82
CA GLN A 200 -12.66 3.98 24.98
C GLN A 200 -11.20 4.28 24.67
N HIS A 201 -10.31 3.57 25.35
CA HIS A 201 -8.89 3.52 25.03
C HIS A 201 -8.53 2.15 24.44
N TYR A 202 -7.43 2.08 23.69
CA TYR A 202 -6.99 0.80 23.13
C TYR A 202 -6.69 -0.19 24.25
N GLY A 203 -7.36 -1.34 24.18
CA GLY A 203 -7.07 -2.52 24.99
C GLY A 203 -6.79 -3.71 24.09
N ALA A 204 -7.72 -4.65 24.07
CA ALA A 204 -7.60 -5.90 23.32
C ALA A 204 -7.49 -5.68 21.80
N SER A 205 -6.84 -6.64 21.14
CA SER A 205 -6.80 -6.76 19.67
C SER A 205 -7.67 -7.94 19.23
N VAL A 206 -8.26 -7.82 18.06
CA VAL A 206 -9.04 -8.87 17.39
C VAL A 206 -8.23 -9.38 16.20
N ARG A 207 -8.44 -10.64 15.81
CA ARG A 207 -7.91 -11.23 14.56
C ARG A 207 -9.04 -11.88 13.77
N ALA A 208 -8.95 -11.78 12.45
CA ALA A 208 -9.80 -12.53 11.52
C ALA A 208 -9.19 -13.90 11.19
#